data_AF-A0A962UYF6-F1
#
_entry.id   AF-A0A962UYF6-F1
#
_cell.length_a   1.000
_cell.length_b   1.000
_cell.length_c   1.000
_cell.angle_alpha   90.00
_cell.angle_beta   90.00
_cell.angle_gamma   90.00
#
_symmetry.space_group_name_H-M   'P 1'
#
loop_
_entity.id
_entity.type
_entity.pdbx_description
1 polymer ?
#
loop_
_entity_poly.entity_id
_entity_poly.type
_entity_poly.pdbx_seq_one_letter_code
_entity_poly.pdbx_strand_id
1 'polypeptide(L)'
;MPAYLSPGIYTRETDFSFYVKQISTSAAAMVGITEKGPVNKPVLVTSWEQFINKFGSYINDGYLAYAARAFFDNGGSILYVCRVAHYTDITDKSTLTALNSNMTIADRNATPAPALQINAANPGTWGDRISVKIEDGSLDPANAFNLVVKYKDNIVEVFKDLSMDETSANHVELMINEVSDYITVSDLSPSTGTAEDRPVAGTYQLIGGDNGLTGVTDSDYIGDPSQHTGLYAFDEIDALNLLMVPGVTTVPVINAGITYAENRKDLLFIADTPFMLEPLEVVDFRKGQGTYTHAAFNSSYAALYYPWLEISDPITARKKYIPPCGAVAGCCARSDQKTYVWWAPAGIDRGRIFNAVSVAYKTSRGERDVLYPEGVNVIAVFPDTGINIWGQK
;
A
#
# COMPACT_ATOMS: atom_id res chain seq x y z
N MET A 1 14.33 -37.71 -26.68
CA MET A 1 14.89 -36.45 -27.22
C MET A 1 15.11 -36.66 -28.72
N PRO A 2 14.61 -35.79 -29.62
CA PRO A 2 14.92 -35.94 -31.03
C PRO A 2 16.32 -35.40 -31.32
N ALA A 3 17.06 -36.10 -32.18
CA ALA A 3 18.38 -35.70 -32.67
C ALA A 3 18.22 -34.89 -33.97
N TYR A 4 18.85 -33.71 -34.03
CA TYR A 4 18.83 -32.83 -35.21
C TYR A 4 20.10 -33.05 -36.05
N LEU A 5 19.94 -33.32 -37.34
CA LEU A 5 21.01 -33.81 -38.24
C LEU A 5 21.50 -32.80 -39.30
N SER A 6 21.06 -31.54 -39.27
CA SER A 6 21.57 -30.50 -40.19
C SER A 6 21.36 -29.07 -39.66
N PRO A 7 22.22 -28.10 -39.98
CA PRO A 7 22.06 -26.70 -39.55
C PRO A 7 20.88 -26.02 -40.26
N GLY A 8 19.95 -25.43 -39.49
CA GLY A 8 18.79 -24.68 -40.00
C GLY A 8 18.12 -23.86 -38.89
N ILE A 9 17.24 -22.93 -39.26
CA ILE A 9 16.39 -22.19 -38.29
C ILE A 9 15.17 -23.07 -37.99
N TYR A 10 15.09 -23.55 -36.76
CA TYR A 10 13.96 -24.33 -36.26
C TYR A 10 13.13 -23.45 -35.33
N THR A 11 11.97 -22.98 -35.80
CA THR A 11 11.00 -22.32 -34.94
C THR A 11 10.24 -23.37 -34.15
N ARG A 12 10.29 -23.28 -32.82
CA ARG A 12 9.48 -24.10 -31.92
C ARG A 12 8.31 -23.25 -31.45
N GLU A 13 7.11 -23.59 -31.88
CA GLU A 13 5.91 -23.08 -31.24
C GLU A 13 5.69 -23.85 -29.94
N THR A 14 5.88 -23.17 -28.82
CA THR A 14 5.31 -23.58 -27.55
C THR A 14 3.87 -23.08 -27.52
N ASP A 15 2.93 -24.00 -27.74
CA ASP A 15 1.50 -23.74 -27.63
C ASP A 15 1.11 -23.51 -26.15
N PHE A 16 0.65 -22.30 -25.85
CA PHE A 16 0.13 -21.91 -24.53
C PHE A 16 -1.41 -21.86 -24.49
N SER A 17 -2.12 -22.33 -25.53
CA SER A 17 -3.58 -22.23 -25.63
C SER A 17 -4.35 -23.02 -24.57
N PHE A 18 -3.70 -23.95 -23.86
CA PHE A 18 -4.28 -24.66 -22.70
C PHE A 18 -3.80 -24.12 -21.35
N TYR A 19 -2.95 -23.09 -21.34
CA TYR A 19 -2.57 -22.40 -20.10
C TYR A 19 -3.65 -21.38 -19.76
N VAL A 20 -4.78 -21.85 -19.22
CA VAL A 20 -5.67 -20.98 -18.46
C VAL A 20 -4.87 -20.60 -17.23
N LYS A 21 -4.15 -19.46 -17.27
CA LYS A 21 -3.68 -18.83 -16.05
C LYS A 21 -4.96 -18.56 -15.26
N GLN A 22 -5.21 -19.39 -14.25
CA GLN A 22 -6.31 -19.19 -13.32
C GLN A 22 -6.02 -17.83 -12.68
N ILE A 23 -6.68 -16.79 -13.19
CA ILE A 23 -6.59 -15.47 -12.60
C ILE A 23 -7.16 -15.64 -11.21
N SER A 24 -6.32 -15.43 -10.21
CA SER A 24 -6.77 -15.41 -8.82
C SER A 24 -7.88 -14.39 -8.73
N THR A 25 -9.09 -14.86 -8.46
CA THR A 25 -10.26 -14.00 -8.31
C THR A 25 -10.23 -13.24 -7.00
N SER A 26 -9.34 -13.57 -6.07
CA SER A 26 -9.27 -12.99 -4.74
C SER A 26 -8.46 -11.69 -4.79
N ALA A 27 -9.14 -10.58 -5.07
CA ALA A 27 -8.60 -9.25 -4.88
C ALA A 27 -8.68 -8.85 -3.40
N ALA A 28 -7.55 -8.44 -2.83
CA ALA A 28 -7.48 -7.96 -1.46
C ALA A 28 -7.39 -6.43 -1.41
N ALA A 29 -8.00 -5.80 -0.41
CA ALA A 29 -7.78 -4.42 -0.01
C ALA A 29 -7.07 -4.35 1.33
N MET A 30 -6.09 -3.46 1.42
CA MET A 30 -5.43 -3.08 2.67
C MET A 30 -5.55 -1.58 2.89
N VAL A 31 -6.01 -1.20 4.08
CA VAL A 31 -5.99 0.19 4.56
C VAL A 31 -4.88 0.35 5.59
N GLY A 32 -4.09 1.41 5.49
CA GLY A 32 -3.15 1.75 6.55
C GLY A 32 -2.05 2.71 6.15
N ILE A 33 -1.03 2.80 7.00
CA ILE A 33 0.02 3.82 6.87
C ILE A 33 1.16 3.34 5.97
N THR A 34 1.65 4.23 5.11
CA THR A 34 2.81 4.00 4.22
C THR A 34 3.75 5.21 4.20
N GLU A 35 5.00 5.00 3.76
CA GLU A 35 6.03 6.05 3.65
C GLU A 35 5.68 7.09 2.58
N LYS A 36 5.12 6.64 1.45
CA LYS A 36 4.73 7.49 0.32
C LYS A 36 3.47 6.98 -0.34
N GLY A 37 3.04 7.66 -1.41
CA GLY A 37 1.88 7.29 -2.22
C GLY A 37 0.65 8.17 -1.95
N PRO A 38 -0.38 8.07 -2.80
CA PRO A 38 -1.54 8.92 -2.71
C PRO A 38 -2.39 8.57 -1.47
N VAL A 39 -2.81 9.59 -0.73
CA VAL A 39 -3.64 9.43 0.48
C VAL A 39 -5.11 9.25 0.09
N ASN A 40 -5.79 8.31 0.74
CA ASN A 40 -7.22 8.00 0.54
C ASN A 40 -7.64 7.76 -0.91
N LYS A 41 -6.71 7.26 -1.73
CA LYS A 41 -6.99 6.80 -3.09
C LYS A 41 -6.53 5.35 -3.20
N PRO A 42 -7.42 4.41 -3.51
CA PRO A 42 -7.04 3.02 -3.66
C PRO A 42 -6.19 2.85 -4.91
N VAL A 43 -5.01 2.24 -4.77
CA VAL A 43 -4.12 1.97 -5.89
C VAL A 43 -3.89 0.49 -6.05
N LEU A 44 -4.07 0.01 -7.28
CA LEU A 44 -3.76 -1.37 -7.64
C LEU A 44 -2.25 -1.62 -7.64
N VAL A 45 -1.88 -2.71 -6.97
CA VAL A 45 -0.55 -3.27 -6.86
C VAL A 45 -0.62 -4.78 -7.13
N THR A 46 0.22 -5.26 -8.03
CA THR A 46 0.25 -6.66 -8.49
C THR A 46 1.55 -7.37 -8.15
N SER A 47 2.57 -6.64 -7.67
CA SER A 47 3.82 -7.20 -7.19
C SER A 47 4.38 -6.39 -6.02
N TRP A 48 5.31 -7.01 -5.29
CA TRP A 48 6.02 -6.35 -4.20
C TRP A 48 6.88 -5.18 -4.68
N GLU A 49 7.49 -5.28 -5.86
CA GLU A 49 8.30 -4.21 -6.45
C GLU A 49 7.40 -3.01 -6.80
N GLN A 50 6.20 -3.27 -7.35
CA GLN A 50 5.22 -2.22 -7.61
C GLN A 50 4.75 -1.57 -6.31
N PHE A 51 4.60 -2.34 -5.22
CA PHE A 51 4.28 -1.80 -3.89
C PHE A 51 5.36 -0.81 -3.44
N ILE A 52 6.63 -1.23 -3.46
CA ILE A 52 7.75 -0.37 -3.04
C ILE A 52 7.81 0.90 -3.88
N ASN A 53 7.64 0.77 -5.20
CA ASN A 53 7.70 1.91 -6.10
C ASN A 53 6.58 2.94 -5.85
N LYS A 54 5.37 2.51 -5.45
CA LYS A 54 4.24 3.42 -5.22
C LYS A 54 4.13 3.90 -3.77
N PHE A 55 4.33 3.02 -2.80
CA PHE A 55 4.04 3.27 -1.37
C PHE A 55 5.28 3.34 -0.48
N GLY A 56 6.45 2.96 -1.00
CA GLY A 56 7.72 3.00 -0.27
C GLY A 56 8.02 1.71 0.47
N SER A 57 9.02 1.76 1.35
CA SER A 57 9.50 0.56 2.06
C SER A 57 8.77 0.36 3.39
N TYR A 58 9.31 -0.52 4.24
CA TYR A 58 8.77 -0.76 5.56
C TYR A 58 8.98 0.45 6.46
N ILE A 59 7.92 0.80 7.18
CA ILE A 59 7.92 1.84 8.22
C ILE A 59 7.81 1.20 9.60
N ASN A 60 8.25 1.89 10.64
CA ASN A 60 8.08 1.40 12.00
C ASN A 60 6.66 1.66 12.53
N ASP A 61 6.05 2.76 12.09
CA ASP A 61 4.74 3.25 12.57
C ASP A 61 3.53 2.49 12.02
N GLY A 62 3.75 1.54 11.09
CA GLY A 62 2.67 0.80 10.44
C GLY A 62 3.06 -0.60 10.00
N TYR A 63 2.06 -1.49 9.93
CA TYR A 63 2.23 -2.88 9.54
C TYR A 63 1.85 -3.18 8.09
N LEU A 64 1.33 -2.19 7.35
CA LEU A 64 0.79 -2.40 6.01
C LEU A 64 1.82 -2.99 5.03
N ALA A 65 3.04 -2.45 4.99
CA ALA A 65 4.10 -2.96 4.12
C ALA A 65 4.47 -4.42 4.45
N TYR A 66 4.46 -4.80 5.73
CA TYR A 66 4.72 -6.18 6.15
C TYR A 66 3.56 -7.12 5.77
N ALA A 67 2.32 -6.68 5.93
CA ALA A 67 1.14 -7.43 5.53
C ALA A 67 1.06 -7.59 4.00
N ALA A 68 1.37 -6.54 3.24
CA ALA A 68 1.45 -6.58 1.79
C ALA A 68 2.55 -7.56 1.32
N ARG A 69 3.73 -7.55 1.96
CA ARG A 69 4.77 -8.54 1.67
C ARG A 69 4.29 -9.96 1.95
N ALA A 70 3.68 -10.17 3.11
CA ALA A 70 3.15 -11.48 3.51
C ALA A 70 2.05 -11.97 2.54
N PHE A 71 1.23 -11.07 2.01
CA PHE A 71 0.21 -11.38 1.00
C PHE A 71 0.83 -11.93 -0.28
N PHE A 72 1.81 -11.21 -0.86
CA PHE A 72 2.49 -11.65 -2.09
C PHE A 72 3.29 -12.94 -1.87
N ASP A 73 3.96 -13.09 -0.71
CA ASP A 73 4.72 -14.30 -0.38
C ASP A 73 3.85 -15.56 -0.24
N ASN A 74 2.58 -15.39 0.14
CA ASN A 74 1.66 -16.49 0.36
C ASN A 74 0.77 -16.81 -0.86
N GLY A 75 0.98 -16.14 -2.00
CA GLY A 75 0.32 -16.44 -3.28
C GLY A 75 -0.75 -15.43 -3.72
N GLY A 76 -0.85 -14.30 -3.03
CA GLY A 76 -1.66 -13.16 -3.46
C GLY A 76 -1.12 -12.50 -4.72
N SER A 77 -2.01 -12.04 -5.61
CA SER A 77 -1.62 -11.41 -6.88
C SER A 77 -2.25 -10.05 -7.15
N ILE A 78 -3.42 -9.77 -6.58
CA ILE A 78 -4.16 -8.51 -6.78
C ILE A 78 -4.38 -7.87 -5.42
N LEU A 79 -3.70 -6.74 -5.19
CA LEU A 79 -3.79 -5.98 -3.96
C LEU A 79 -4.14 -4.51 -4.27
N TYR A 80 -5.24 -4.04 -3.71
CA TYR A 80 -5.55 -2.63 -3.64
C TYR A 80 -5.07 -2.08 -2.30
N VAL A 81 -4.34 -0.98 -2.34
CA VAL A 81 -3.79 -0.35 -1.13
C VAL A 81 -4.35 1.06 -1.03
N CYS A 82 -4.91 1.39 0.12
CA CYS A 82 -5.32 2.73 0.47
C CYS A 82 -4.41 3.24 1.60
N ARG A 83 -3.64 4.29 1.32
CA ARG A 83 -2.82 4.95 2.32
C ARG A 83 -3.68 5.89 3.17
N VAL A 84 -3.55 5.80 4.48
CA VAL A 84 -4.19 6.68 5.45
C VAL A 84 -3.18 7.67 6.03
N ALA A 85 -3.65 8.90 6.26
CA ALA A 85 -2.98 9.94 7.01
C ALA A 85 -4.05 10.74 7.80
N HIS A 86 -3.62 11.50 8.79
CA HIS A 86 -4.53 12.19 9.72
C HIS A 86 -5.21 13.41 9.09
N TYR A 87 -6.51 13.55 9.36
CA TYR A 87 -7.31 14.74 9.06
C TYR A 87 -7.73 15.41 10.36
N THR A 88 -7.65 16.74 10.44
CA THR A 88 -8.24 17.43 11.59
C THR A 88 -9.77 17.33 11.59
N ASP A 89 -10.37 17.24 10.40
CA ASP A 89 -11.77 16.91 10.19
C ASP A 89 -11.91 15.90 9.02
N ILE A 90 -12.34 14.67 9.34
CA ILE A 90 -12.46 13.59 8.35
C ILE A 90 -13.49 13.89 7.25
N THR A 91 -14.41 14.83 7.48
CA THR A 91 -15.43 15.23 6.52
C THR A 91 -14.92 16.26 5.49
N ASP A 92 -13.76 16.87 5.74
CA ASP A 92 -13.13 17.84 4.85
C ASP A 92 -11.71 17.40 4.45
N LYS A 93 -11.57 17.00 3.18
CA LYS A 93 -10.30 16.56 2.60
C LYS A 93 -9.20 17.62 2.63
N SER A 94 -9.55 18.90 2.68
CA SER A 94 -8.57 20.00 2.72
C SER A 94 -7.83 20.09 4.04
N THR A 95 -8.37 19.45 5.09
CA THR A 95 -7.77 19.42 6.43
C THR A 95 -6.71 18.33 6.63
N LEU A 96 -6.26 17.73 5.53
CA LEU A 96 -5.18 16.74 5.53
C LEU A 96 -3.91 17.33 6.14
N THR A 97 -3.37 16.65 7.14
CA THR A 97 -2.12 17.06 7.81
C THR A 97 -0.85 16.63 7.07
N ALA A 98 -0.95 15.66 6.16
CA ALA A 98 0.18 15.24 5.34
C ALA A 98 0.51 16.33 4.32
N LEU A 99 1.79 16.72 4.26
CA LEU A 99 2.27 17.79 3.41
C LEU A 99 3.22 17.25 2.33
N ASN A 100 3.12 17.83 1.14
CA ASN A 100 4.08 17.58 0.07
C ASN A 100 5.32 18.42 0.32
N SER A 101 6.49 17.79 0.19
CA SER A 101 7.73 18.56 0.08
C SER A 101 7.64 19.47 -1.14
N ASN A 102 8.03 20.72 -0.98
CA ASN A 102 7.97 21.70 -2.04
C ASN A 102 9.26 22.52 -2.13
N MET A 103 9.41 23.18 -3.27
CA MET A 103 10.47 24.13 -3.53
C MET A 103 9.97 25.15 -4.54
N THR A 104 10.07 26.43 -4.18
CA THR A 104 9.77 27.53 -5.08
C THR A 104 11.06 28.13 -5.59
N ILE A 105 11.22 28.14 -6.91
CA ILE A 105 12.40 28.63 -7.60
C ILE A 105 12.07 29.98 -8.22
N ALA A 106 12.95 30.96 -8.00
CA ALA A 106 12.79 32.29 -8.56
C ALA A 106 13.16 32.34 -10.05
N ASP A 107 12.65 33.36 -10.73
CA ASP A 107 13.03 33.76 -12.09
C ASP A 107 14.46 34.34 -12.13
N ARG A 108 14.96 34.60 -13.34
CA ARG A 108 16.28 35.20 -13.58
C ARG A 108 16.23 36.74 -13.63
N ASN A 109 15.05 37.32 -13.39
CA ASN A 109 14.85 38.76 -13.44
C ASN A 109 15.74 39.49 -12.40
N ALA A 110 16.07 40.75 -12.69
CA ALA A 110 16.88 41.58 -11.80
C ALA A 110 16.25 41.79 -10.41
N THR A 111 14.92 41.70 -10.32
CA THR A 111 14.17 41.55 -9.06
C THR A 111 13.58 40.15 -9.04
N PRO A 112 14.14 39.21 -8.26
CA PRO A 112 13.69 37.82 -8.29
C PRO A 112 12.24 37.67 -7.86
N ALA A 113 11.39 37.13 -8.73
CA ALA A 113 10.02 36.74 -8.44
C ALA A 113 9.86 35.20 -8.49
N PRO A 114 8.88 34.61 -7.78
CA PRO A 114 8.59 33.18 -7.88
C PRO A 114 8.22 32.78 -9.31
N ALA A 115 8.99 31.88 -9.92
CA ALA A 115 8.76 31.42 -11.29
C ALA A 115 8.12 30.02 -11.33
N LEU A 116 8.72 29.07 -10.61
CA LEU A 116 8.32 27.67 -10.69
C LEU A 116 8.20 27.09 -9.29
N GLN A 117 7.02 26.58 -8.96
CA GLN A 117 6.81 25.77 -7.77
C GLN A 117 6.88 24.29 -8.13
N ILE A 118 7.80 23.57 -7.51
CA ILE A 118 7.95 22.13 -7.66
C ILE A 118 7.49 21.47 -6.37
N ASN A 119 6.52 20.57 -6.47
CA ASN A 119 6.00 19.77 -5.38
C ASN A 119 6.36 18.30 -5.61
N ALA A 120 6.56 17.54 -4.53
CA ALA A 120 6.59 16.08 -4.64
C ALA A 120 5.21 15.58 -5.13
N ALA A 121 5.19 14.50 -5.92
CA ALA A 121 3.95 13.96 -6.49
C ALA A 121 2.94 13.50 -5.42
N ASN A 122 3.41 13.11 -4.24
CA ASN A 122 2.58 12.64 -3.14
C ASN A 122 3.11 13.18 -1.80
N PRO A 123 2.23 13.40 -0.80
CA PRO A 123 2.64 13.82 0.53
C PRO A 123 3.65 12.87 1.18
N GLY A 124 4.49 13.39 2.07
CA GLY A 124 5.37 12.60 2.91
C GLY A 124 6.83 13.01 2.92
N THR A 125 7.54 12.59 3.95
CA THR A 125 8.97 12.90 4.19
C THR A 125 9.90 12.31 3.12
N TRP A 126 9.41 11.37 2.32
CA TRP A 126 10.15 10.82 1.18
C TRP A 126 10.49 11.91 0.14
N GLY A 127 9.64 12.93 0.00
CA GLY A 127 9.82 14.03 -0.94
C GLY A 127 11.06 14.87 -0.65
N ASP A 128 11.50 14.92 0.62
CA ASP A 128 12.71 15.65 1.02
C ASP A 128 13.99 15.02 0.46
N ARG A 129 13.89 13.79 -0.06
CA ARG A 129 14.99 13.08 -0.73
C ARG A 129 15.03 13.32 -2.24
N ILE A 130 14.13 14.17 -2.76
CA ILE A 130 14.12 14.63 -4.15
C ILE A 130 14.95 15.91 -4.25
N SER A 131 15.87 15.94 -5.22
CA SER A 131 16.51 17.17 -5.66
C SER A 131 16.29 17.38 -7.14
N VAL A 132 16.13 18.64 -7.54
CA VAL A 132 15.94 19.04 -8.92
C VAL A 132 17.11 19.91 -9.34
N LYS A 133 17.71 19.59 -10.48
CA LYS A 133 18.74 20.40 -11.11
C LYS A 133 18.16 21.08 -12.34
N ILE A 134 18.30 22.40 -12.40
CA ILE A 134 17.90 23.24 -13.53
C ILE A 134 19.15 23.66 -14.28
N GLU A 135 19.13 23.45 -15.59
CA GLU A 135 20.19 23.80 -16.53
C GLU A 135 19.59 24.57 -17.72
N ASP A 136 20.42 25.26 -18.49
CA ASP A 136 19.96 25.89 -19.72
C ASP A 136 19.56 24.86 -20.78
N GLY A 137 18.65 25.23 -21.69
CA GLY A 137 18.16 24.37 -22.76
C GLY A 137 19.29 23.83 -23.65
N SER A 138 19.12 22.60 -24.13
CA SER A 138 20.10 21.96 -25.01
C SER A 138 20.04 22.53 -26.44
N LEU A 139 18.83 22.85 -26.91
CA LEU A 139 18.55 23.36 -28.26
C LEU A 139 18.46 24.89 -28.28
N ASP A 140 17.82 25.48 -27.27
CA ASP A 140 17.71 26.94 -27.11
C ASP A 140 18.11 27.35 -25.68
N PRO A 141 19.40 27.66 -25.45
CA PRO A 141 19.90 28.07 -24.14
C PRO A 141 19.32 29.42 -23.65
N ALA A 142 18.75 30.23 -24.54
CA ALA A 142 18.25 31.56 -24.22
C ALA A 142 16.79 31.53 -23.74
N ASN A 143 15.96 30.67 -24.33
CA ASN A 143 14.52 30.64 -24.02
C ASN A 143 14.02 29.32 -23.40
N ALA A 144 14.81 28.25 -23.46
CA ALA A 144 14.45 26.97 -22.86
C ALA A 144 15.35 26.61 -21.67
N PHE A 145 14.91 25.63 -20.88
CA PHE A 145 15.68 25.05 -19.77
C PHE A 145 15.49 23.54 -19.70
N ASN A 146 16.47 22.84 -19.13
CA ASN A 146 16.37 21.42 -18.83
C ASN A 146 16.12 21.24 -17.32
N LEU A 147 15.33 20.23 -16.98
CA LEU A 147 15.01 19.86 -15.61
C LEU A 147 15.41 18.40 -15.38
N VAL A 148 16.34 18.18 -14.45
CA VAL A 148 16.82 16.86 -14.06
C VAL A 148 16.34 16.56 -12.66
N VAL A 149 15.51 15.53 -12.51
CA VAL A 149 15.02 15.05 -11.21
C VAL A 149 15.95 13.98 -10.69
N LYS A 150 16.38 14.12 -9.44
CA LYS A 150 17.17 13.15 -8.71
C LYS A 150 16.43 12.67 -7.48
N TYR A 151 16.49 11.37 -7.23
CA TYR A 151 15.99 10.74 -6.01
C TYR A 151 17.14 10.00 -5.31
N LYS A 152 17.45 10.39 -4.06
CA LYS A 152 18.61 9.86 -3.31
C LYS A 152 19.92 9.98 -4.12
N ASP A 153 20.15 11.15 -4.70
CA ASP A 153 21.29 11.51 -5.56
C ASP A 153 21.39 10.77 -6.91
N ASN A 154 20.49 9.82 -7.20
CA ASN A 154 20.42 9.15 -8.48
C ASN A 154 19.48 9.89 -9.42
N ILE A 155 19.89 10.10 -10.68
CA ILE A 155 19.04 10.70 -11.71
C ILE A 155 17.92 9.71 -12.04
N VAL A 156 16.67 10.14 -11.87
CA VAL A 156 15.48 9.32 -12.15
C VAL A 156 14.75 9.79 -13.39
N GLU A 157 14.65 11.09 -13.62
CA GLU A 157 13.93 11.68 -14.75
C GLU A 157 14.71 12.86 -15.31
N VAL A 158 14.64 13.04 -16.63
CA VAL A 158 15.29 14.16 -17.34
C VAL A 158 14.31 14.70 -18.36
N PHE A 159 13.92 15.95 -18.17
CA PHE A 159 13.11 16.72 -19.09
C PHE A 159 13.99 17.75 -19.78
N LYS A 160 13.89 17.83 -21.10
CA LYS A 160 14.74 18.68 -21.93
C LYS A 160 13.92 19.73 -22.64
N ASP A 161 14.53 20.90 -22.80
CA ASP A 161 14.03 22.00 -23.62
C ASP A 161 12.59 22.40 -23.25
N LEU A 162 12.35 22.59 -21.95
CA LEU A 162 11.10 23.08 -21.38
C LEU A 162 10.98 24.60 -21.54
N SER A 163 9.74 25.08 -21.69
CA SER A 163 9.40 26.49 -21.78
C SER A 163 8.48 26.93 -20.64
N MET A 164 8.59 28.19 -20.23
CA MET A 164 7.64 28.87 -19.32
C MET A 164 6.50 29.58 -20.10
N ASP A 165 6.50 29.50 -21.43
CA ASP A 165 5.41 30.04 -22.26
C ASP A 165 4.21 29.09 -22.24
N GLU A 166 3.07 29.55 -21.71
CA GLU A 166 1.80 28.81 -21.65
C GLU A 166 1.26 28.43 -23.04
N THR A 167 1.60 29.17 -24.08
CA THR A 167 1.13 28.90 -25.46
C THR A 167 1.93 27.82 -26.16
N SER A 168 3.09 27.46 -25.60
CA SER A 168 4.00 26.51 -26.21
C SER A 168 3.63 25.06 -25.85
N ALA A 169 3.79 24.15 -26.81
CA ALA A 169 3.53 22.73 -26.59
C ALA A 169 4.50 22.06 -25.61
N ASN A 170 5.68 22.67 -25.38
CA ASN A 170 6.68 22.25 -24.39
C ASN A 170 6.58 23.01 -23.06
N HIS A 171 5.40 23.56 -22.75
CA HIS A 171 5.15 24.22 -21.48
C HIS A 171 5.43 23.28 -20.29
N VAL A 172 6.08 23.83 -19.26
CA VAL A 172 6.60 23.08 -18.12
C VAL A 172 5.53 22.27 -17.39
N GLU A 173 4.33 22.83 -17.17
CA GLU A 173 3.26 22.12 -16.46
C GLU A 173 2.74 20.92 -17.25
N LEU A 174 2.51 21.08 -18.56
CA LEU A 174 1.97 20.01 -19.40
C LEU A 174 2.96 18.85 -19.52
N MET A 175 4.22 19.16 -19.78
CA MET A 175 5.25 18.14 -20.01
C MET A 175 5.61 17.35 -18.75
N ILE A 176 5.57 17.99 -17.58
CA ILE A 176 5.95 17.33 -16.32
C ILE A 176 4.74 16.66 -15.67
N ASN A 177 3.60 17.35 -15.51
CA ASN A 177 2.49 16.82 -14.73
C ASN A 177 1.80 15.60 -15.39
N GLU A 178 1.93 15.43 -16.71
CA GLU A 178 1.39 14.25 -17.41
C GLU A 178 2.33 13.03 -17.38
N VAL A 179 3.64 13.23 -17.19
CA VAL A 179 4.66 12.19 -17.42
C VAL A 179 5.43 11.79 -16.16
N SER A 180 5.61 12.72 -15.22
CA SER A 180 6.43 12.53 -14.03
C SER A 180 5.75 11.68 -12.96
N ASP A 181 6.49 10.70 -12.42
CA ASP A 181 6.05 9.88 -11.28
C ASP A 181 6.48 10.47 -9.92
N TYR A 182 7.43 11.43 -9.92
CA TYR A 182 8.10 11.90 -8.72
C TYR A 182 7.72 13.32 -8.29
N ILE A 183 7.52 14.21 -9.26
CA ILE A 183 7.23 15.63 -9.02
C ILE A 183 5.99 16.09 -9.78
N THR A 184 5.35 17.13 -9.26
CA THR A 184 4.42 17.98 -9.99
C THR A 184 4.91 19.41 -9.94
N VAL A 185 4.55 20.21 -10.92
CA VAL A 185 5.00 21.59 -11.07
C VAL A 185 3.82 22.52 -11.30
N SER A 186 3.97 23.74 -10.81
CA SER A 186 3.06 24.85 -11.10
C SER A 186 3.87 26.06 -11.48
N ASP A 187 3.52 26.67 -12.60
CA ASP A 187 4.04 27.94 -13.07
C ASP A 187 3.42 29.08 -12.25
N LEU A 188 4.27 29.92 -11.66
CA LEU A 188 3.90 31.10 -10.89
C LEU A 188 4.26 32.41 -11.61
N SER A 189 4.90 32.32 -12.78
CA SER A 189 5.28 33.46 -13.61
C SER A 189 4.05 34.07 -14.30
N PRO A 190 4.09 35.39 -14.61
CA PRO A 190 3.13 35.97 -15.54
C PRO A 190 3.30 35.36 -16.94
N SER A 191 2.20 35.23 -17.69
CA SER A 191 2.06 34.51 -18.97
C SER A 191 2.83 35.09 -20.18
N THR A 192 3.98 35.72 -19.95
CA THR A 192 4.77 36.43 -20.96
C THR A 192 5.87 35.60 -21.61
N GLY A 193 6.27 34.46 -21.01
CA GLY A 193 7.21 33.50 -21.60
C GLY A 193 8.57 34.09 -21.98
N THR A 194 9.03 35.14 -21.29
CA THR A 194 10.28 35.84 -21.66
C THR A 194 11.50 35.03 -21.20
N ALA A 195 12.66 35.30 -21.82
CA ALA A 195 13.92 34.62 -21.49
C ALA A 195 14.33 34.73 -20.01
N GLU A 196 13.88 35.77 -19.31
CA GLU A 196 14.19 36.02 -17.90
C GLU A 196 13.16 35.39 -16.94
N ASP A 197 11.96 35.01 -17.42
CA ASP A 197 10.91 34.32 -16.65
C ASP A 197 11.28 32.85 -16.34
N ARG A 198 12.39 32.37 -16.91
CA ARG A 198 12.91 31.02 -16.67
C ARG A 198 13.42 30.88 -15.24
N PRO A 199 13.28 29.68 -14.65
CA PRO A 199 13.83 29.42 -13.34
C PRO A 199 15.36 29.56 -13.33
N VAL A 200 15.90 30.05 -12.22
CA VAL A 200 17.34 30.16 -12.00
C VAL A 200 18.00 28.78 -12.10
N ALA A 201 19.13 28.72 -12.82
CA ALA A 201 19.92 27.50 -12.93
C ALA A 201 20.56 27.17 -11.58
N GLY A 202 20.46 25.92 -11.15
CA GLY A 202 20.89 25.52 -9.82
C GLY A 202 20.47 24.11 -9.46
N THR A 203 20.88 23.65 -8.28
CA THR A 203 20.35 22.42 -7.69
C THR A 203 19.56 22.80 -6.46
N TYR A 204 18.30 22.37 -6.41
CA TYR A 204 17.36 22.69 -5.36
C TYR A 204 16.85 21.39 -4.75
N GLN A 205 16.78 21.34 -3.42
CA GLN A 205 16.27 20.18 -2.69
C GLN A 205 14.88 20.48 -2.16
N LEU A 206 13.91 19.62 -2.42
CA LEU A 206 12.57 19.79 -1.87
C LEU A 206 12.62 19.62 -0.35
N ILE A 207 11.84 20.41 0.38
CA ILE A 207 11.77 20.38 1.85
C ILE A 207 10.32 20.47 2.34
N GLY A 208 10.09 20.11 3.60
CA GLY A 208 8.81 20.32 4.28
C GLY A 208 7.79 19.20 4.08
N GLY A 209 8.21 18.01 3.65
CA GLY A 209 7.34 16.86 3.56
C GLY A 209 6.91 16.36 4.94
N ASP A 210 5.62 16.08 5.10
CA ASP A 210 5.08 15.43 6.30
C ASP A 210 4.21 14.23 5.90
N ASN A 211 4.39 13.12 6.61
CA ASN A 211 3.58 11.91 6.41
C ASN A 211 2.17 12.04 7.02
N GLY A 212 1.93 13.05 7.87
CA GLY A 212 0.63 13.26 8.52
C GLY A 212 0.27 12.16 9.50
N LEU A 213 1.27 11.63 10.23
CA LEU A 213 1.07 10.51 11.18
C LEU A 213 0.81 10.98 12.60
N THR A 214 1.12 12.25 12.90
CA THR A 214 0.89 12.83 14.21
C THR A 214 -0.61 12.98 14.43
N GLY A 215 -1.14 12.31 15.45
CA GLY A 215 -2.55 12.40 15.81
C GLY A 215 -3.47 11.45 15.04
N VAL A 216 -2.94 10.48 14.29
CA VAL A 216 -3.77 9.46 13.62
C VAL A 216 -4.71 8.79 14.61
N THR A 217 -5.99 8.76 14.25
CA THR A 217 -7.10 8.25 15.06
C THR A 217 -7.82 7.11 14.34
N ASP A 218 -8.70 6.41 15.06
CA ASP A 218 -9.57 5.39 14.48
C ASP A 218 -10.43 5.93 13.33
N SER A 219 -10.88 7.19 13.40
CA SER A 219 -11.68 7.81 12.34
C SER A 219 -10.95 7.96 11.01
N ASP A 220 -9.61 8.08 11.02
CA ASP A 220 -8.83 8.17 9.79
C ASP A 220 -8.84 6.84 9.01
N TYR A 221 -8.90 5.71 9.73
CA TYR A 221 -9.01 4.38 9.12
C TYR A 221 -10.44 4.06 8.68
N ILE A 222 -11.42 4.44 9.50
CA ILE A 222 -12.85 4.25 9.19
C ILE A 222 -13.22 5.09 7.96
N GLY A 223 -12.83 6.36 7.97
CA GLY A 223 -13.14 7.35 6.94
C GLY A 223 -14.60 7.80 6.93
N ASP A 224 -14.94 8.57 5.91
CA ASP A 224 -16.27 9.11 5.66
C ASP A 224 -16.80 8.65 4.29
N PRO A 225 -18.07 8.18 4.20
CA PRO A 225 -18.67 7.73 2.95
C PRO A 225 -18.81 8.82 1.89
N SER A 226 -19.11 10.07 2.28
CA SER A 226 -19.30 11.18 1.32
C SER A 226 -17.98 11.62 0.69
N GLN A 227 -16.89 11.43 1.44
CA GLN A 227 -15.54 11.78 1.00
C GLN A 227 -14.77 10.59 0.41
N HIS A 228 -15.28 9.36 0.46
CA HIS A 228 -14.54 8.16 0.02
C HIS A 228 -13.15 8.08 0.67
N THR A 229 -13.07 8.23 1.99
CA THR A 229 -11.83 8.10 2.76
C THR A 229 -11.80 6.80 3.55
N GLY A 230 -10.62 6.37 4.01
CA GLY A 230 -10.47 5.17 4.84
C GLY A 230 -10.98 3.90 4.16
N LEU A 231 -11.92 3.21 4.80
CA LEU A 231 -12.57 2.00 4.25
C LEU A 231 -13.46 2.32 3.04
N TYR A 232 -14.13 3.46 3.05
CA TYR A 232 -15.04 3.90 1.98
C TYR A 232 -14.31 4.36 0.71
N ALA A 233 -12.99 4.47 0.76
CA ALA A 233 -12.17 4.71 -0.43
C ALA A 233 -12.31 3.59 -1.48
N PHE A 234 -12.74 2.38 -1.07
CA PHE A 234 -12.93 1.24 -1.97
C PHE A 234 -14.32 1.13 -2.59
N ASP A 235 -15.22 2.09 -2.35
CA ASP A 235 -16.60 2.06 -2.87
C ASP A 235 -16.66 2.07 -4.40
N GLU A 236 -15.66 2.66 -5.05
CA GLU A 236 -15.55 2.68 -6.52
C GLU A 236 -15.00 1.37 -7.11
N ILE A 237 -14.60 0.40 -6.28
CA ILE A 237 -13.96 -0.84 -6.71
C ILE A 237 -14.90 -2.02 -6.49
N ASP A 238 -15.50 -2.49 -7.58
CA ASP A 238 -16.45 -3.62 -7.56
C ASP A 238 -15.77 -4.99 -7.41
N ALA A 239 -14.54 -5.14 -7.90
CA ALA A 239 -13.82 -6.41 -7.91
C ALA A 239 -12.95 -6.60 -6.65
N LEU A 240 -13.59 -6.57 -5.47
CA LEU A 240 -12.91 -6.74 -4.19
C LEU A 240 -13.52 -7.89 -3.40
N ASN A 241 -12.69 -8.77 -2.82
CA ASN A 241 -13.19 -9.95 -2.10
C ASN A 241 -12.70 -10.03 -0.66
N LEU A 242 -11.54 -9.46 -0.36
CA LEU A 242 -10.95 -9.46 0.97
C LEU A 242 -10.64 -8.03 1.39
N LEU A 243 -10.97 -7.64 2.61
CA LEU A 243 -10.64 -6.34 3.19
C LEU A 243 -9.93 -6.53 4.52
N MET A 244 -8.89 -5.73 4.79
CA MET A 244 -8.18 -5.75 6.07
C MET A 244 -7.57 -4.39 6.41
N VAL A 245 -7.37 -4.16 7.71
CA VAL A 245 -6.66 -2.99 8.25
C VAL A 245 -5.49 -3.49 9.10
N PRO A 246 -4.33 -3.80 8.48
CA PRO A 246 -3.27 -4.54 9.16
C PRO A 246 -2.74 -3.85 10.42
N GLY A 247 -2.85 -4.55 11.55
CA GLY A 247 -2.29 -4.12 12.83
C GLY A 247 -3.12 -3.09 13.60
N VAL A 248 -4.28 -2.69 13.09
CA VAL A 248 -5.24 -1.84 13.80
C VAL A 248 -6.33 -2.73 14.38
N THR A 249 -6.21 -3.02 15.67
CA THR A 249 -7.11 -3.96 16.39
C THR A 249 -8.08 -3.25 17.32
N THR A 250 -8.30 -1.94 17.10
CA THR A 250 -9.22 -1.14 17.89
C THR A 250 -10.67 -1.53 17.55
N VAL A 251 -11.51 -1.63 18.57
CA VAL A 251 -12.91 -2.07 18.44
C VAL A 251 -13.71 -1.20 17.45
N PRO A 252 -13.58 0.14 17.42
CA PRO A 252 -14.29 0.97 16.45
C PRO A 252 -13.94 0.63 15.00
N VAL A 253 -12.66 0.42 14.69
CA VAL A 253 -12.19 0.10 13.34
C VAL A 253 -12.65 -1.28 12.90
N ILE A 254 -12.60 -2.27 13.80
CA ILE A 254 -13.11 -3.62 13.52
C ILE A 254 -14.62 -3.59 13.26
N ASN A 255 -15.40 -2.92 14.10
CA ASN A 255 -16.85 -2.80 13.90
C ASN A 255 -17.20 -2.08 12.59
N ALA A 256 -16.45 -1.03 12.24
CA ALA A 256 -16.62 -0.33 10.97
C ALA A 256 -16.29 -1.24 9.78
N GLY A 257 -15.21 -2.02 9.85
CA GLY A 257 -14.84 -3.01 8.83
C GLY A 257 -15.89 -4.10 8.64
N ILE A 258 -16.45 -4.61 9.76
CA ILE A 258 -17.56 -5.58 9.73
C ILE A 258 -18.79 -4.95 9.08
N THR A 259 -19.20 -3.75 9.52
CA THR A 259 -20.37 -3.05 8.98
C THR A 259 -20.22 -2.75 7.49
N TYR A 260 -19.02 -2.35 7.06
CA TYR A 260 -18.70 -2.12 5.67
C TYR A 260 -18.87 -3.39 4.83
N ALA A 261 -18.34 -4.51 5.32
CA ALA A 261 -18.48 -5.82 4.68
C ALA A 261 -19.93 -6.29 4.59
N GLU A 262 -20.71 -6.09 5.66
CA GLU A 262 -22.14 -6.45 5.72
C GLU A 262 -23.01 -5.61 4.78
N ASN A 263 -22.64 -4.35 4.56
CA ASN A 263 -23.35 -3.46 3.64
C ASN A 263 -23.09 -3.85 2.19
N ARG A 264 -21.84 -4.13 1.81
CA ARG A 264 -21.50 -4.51 0.44
C ARG A 264 -21.86 -5.97 0.09
N LYS A 265 -21.75 -6.90 1.04
CA LYS A 265 -22.07 -8.34 0.91
C LYS A 265 -21.29 -9.11 -0.16
N ASP A 266 -20.24 -8.50 -0.71
CA ASP A 266 -19.35 -9.06 -1.74
C ASP A 266 -17.94 -9.34 -1.19
N LEU A 267 -17.64 -8.90 0.02
CA LEU A 267 -16.31 -8.94 0.63
C LEU A 267 -16.30 -9.61 2.01
N LEU A 268 -15.14 -10.18 2.36
CA LEU A 268 -14.83 -10.71 3.68
C LEU A 268 -13.82 -9.80 4.38
N PHE A 269 -14.18 -9.31 5.56
CA PHE A 269 -13.28 -8.56 6.43
C PHE A 269 -12.41 -9.52 7.26
N ILE A 270 -11.09 -9.43 7.11
CA ILE A 270 -10.12 -10.21 7.88
C ILE A 270 -9.62 -9.33 9.03
N ALA A 271 -10.05 -9.66 10.24
CA ALA A 271 -9.66 -8.97 11.46
C ALA A 271 -8.53 -9.71 12.18
N ASP A 272 -7.64 -8.95 12.81
CA ASP A 272 -6.58 -9.46 13.68
C ASP A 272 -6.97 -9.29 15.16
N THR A 273 -6.54 -10.21 16.01
CA THR A 273 -6.62 -10.00 17.46
C THR A 273 -5.57 -8.98 17.92
N PRO A 274 -5.77 -8.28 19.05
CA PRO A 274 -4.71 -7.50 19.70
C PRO A 274 -3.43 -8.30 19.94
N PHE A 275 -2.31 -7.59 20.01
CA PHE A 275 -0.99 -8.21 20.13
C PHE A 275 -0.85 -8.96 21.47
N MET A 276 -0.35 -10.20 21.40
CA MET A 276 0.10 -11.00 22.54
C MET A 276 -0.99 -11.36 23.58
N LEU A 277 -2.24 -11.51 23.15
CA LEU A 277 -3.32 -12.03 24.01
C LEU A 277 -3.19 -13.54 24.30
N GLU A 278 -3.58 -13.94 25.50
CA GLU A 278 -3.78 -15.34 25.86
C GLU A 278 -5.10 -15.90 25.28
N PRO A 279 -5.22 -17.22 25.07
CA PRO A 279 -6.41 -17.81 24.43
C PRO A 279 -7.75 -17.43 25.07
N LEU A 280 -7.83 -17.30 26.39
CA LEU A 280 -9.07 -16.91 27.07
C LEU A 280 -9.38 -15.43 26.85
N GLU A 281 -8.36 -14.56 26.88
CA GLU A 281 -8.50 -13.13 26.60
C GLU A 281 -8.93 -12.88 25.15
N VAL A 282 -8.55 -13.76 24.22
CA VAL A 282 -9.02 -13.71 22.83
C VAL A 282 -10.53 -14.00 22.75
N VAL A 283 -11.04 -14.93 23.56
CA VAL A 283 -12.48 -15.19 23.66
C VAL A 283 -13.19 -13.98 24.26
N ASP A 284 -12.63 -13.38 25.30
CA ASP A 284 -13.17 -12.18 25.93
C ASP A 284 -13.19 -11.00 24.94
N PHE A 285 -12.11 -10.79 24.20
CA PHE A 285 -12.02 -9.80 23.12
C PHE A 285 -13.08 -10.04 22.05
N ARG A 286 -13.26 -11.29 21.59
CA ARG A 286 -14.27 -11.60 20.58
C ARG A 286 -15.69 -11.34 21.08
N LYS A 287 -15.97 -11.67 22.35
CA LYS A 287 -17.30 -11.53 22.97
C LYS A 287 -17.59 -10.14 23.51
N GLY A 288 -16.58 -9.27 23.63
CA GLY A 288 -16.69 -8.00 24.34
C GLY A 288 -16.97 -8.22 25.84
N GLN A 289 -16.24 -9.14 26.44
CA GLN A 289 -16.28 -9.47 27.87
C GLN A 289 -14.95 -9.10 28.55
N GLY A 290 -14.89 -9.23 29.89
CA GLY A 290 -13.70 -8.93 30.66
C GLY A 290 -13.40 -7.43 30.68
N THR A 291 -12.23 -7.05 30.18
CA THR A 291 -11.78 -5.65 30.02
C THR A 291 -12.38 -4.94 28.80
N TYR A 292 -13.05 -5.67 27.91
CA TYR A 292 -13.66 -5.12 26.71
C TYR A 292 -15.15 -4.86 26.91
N THR A 293 -15.62 -3.70 26.47
CA THR A 293 -17.03 -3.29 26.58
C THR A 293 -17.60 -3.04 25.19
N HIS A 294 -18.01 -4.11 24.50
CA HIS A 294 -18.68 -4.02 23.20
C HIS A 294 -19.56 -5.26 22.95
N ALA A 295 -20.39 -5.21 21.91
CA ALA A 295 -21.12 -6.39 21.48
C ALA A 295 -20.16 -7.42 20.88
N ALA A 296 -20.47 -8.71 21.03
CA ALA A 296 -19.69 -9.77 20.43
C ALA A 296 -19.60 -9.58 18.91
N PHE A 297 -18.39 -9.70 18.35
CA PHE A 297 -18.21 -9.67 16.90
C PHE A 297 -18.87 -10.90 16.30
N ASN A 298 -19.98 -10.70 15.59
CA ASN A 298 -20.79 -11.78 15.05
C ASN A 298 -21.30 -11.40 13.66
N SER A 299 -20.58 -11.82 12.63
CA SER A 299 -20.93 -11.59 11.24
C SER A 299 -20.49 -12.77 10.37
N SER A 300 -21.25 -13.05 9.30
CA SER A 300 -20.85 -14.01 8.26
C SER A 300 -19.84 -13.42 7.27
N TYR A 301 -19.62 -12.10 7.32
CA TYR A 301 -18.72 -11.37 6.42
C TYR A 301 -17.42 -10.95 7.09
N ALA A 302 -17.12 -11.48 8.28
CA ALA A 302 -15.89 -11.18 8.99
C ALA A 302 -15.28 -12.43 9.64
N ALA A 303 -13.95 -12.51 9.62
CA ALA A 303 -13.19 -13.62 10.20
C ALA A 303 -12.07 -13.07 11.09
N LEU A 304 -11.97 -13.58 12.32
CA LEU A 304 -10.96 -13.16 13.30
C LEU A 304 -9.82 -14.17 13.35
N TYR A 305 -8.58 -13.72 13.16
CA TYR A 305 -7.39 -14.57 13.14
C TYR A 305 -6.46 -14.32 14.33
N TYR A 306 -5.97 -15.42 14.90
CA TYR A 306 -5.08 -15.47 16.05
C TYR A 306 -4.03 -16.57 15.87
N PRO A 307 -2.80 -16.46 16.38
CA PRO A 307 -2.11 -15.28 16.90
C PRO A 307 -1.35 -14.51 15.80
N TRP A 308 -0.59 -13.48 16.22
CA TRP A 308 0.37 -12.77 15.38
C TRP A 308 1.52 -13.66 14.90
N LEU A 309 2.10 -13.32 13.75
CA LEU A 309 3.19 -14.07 13.13
C LEU A 309 4.53 -13.44 13.51
N GLU A 310 5.54 -14.27 13.78
CA GLU A 310 6.93 -13.84 13.95
C GLU A 310 7.66 -13.97 12.61
N ILE A 311 8.25 -12.89 12.12
CA ILE A 311 9.09 -12.85 10.93
C ILE A 311 10.49 -12.35 11.27
N SER A 312 11.46 -12.60 10.38
CA SER A 312 12.72 -11.86 10.38
C SER A 312 12.51 -10.56 9.62
N ASP A 313 12.65 -9.43 10.31
CA ASP A 313 12.51 -8.11 9.72
C ASP A 313 13.58 -7.89 8.64
N PRO A 314 13.20 -7.63 7.38
CA PRO A 314 14.15 -7.43 6.30
C PRO A 314 15.02 -6.18 6.44
N ILE A 315 14.63 -5.19 7.28
CA ILE A 315 15.44 -3.99 7.51
C ILE A 315 16.45 -4.22 8.64
N THR A 316 16.00 -4.74 9.78
CA THR A 316 16.83 -4.83 10.99
C THR A 316 17.46 -6.20 11.21
N ALA A 317 17.07 -7.21 10.42
CA ALA A 317 17.39 -8.64 10.58
C ALA A 317 16.99 -9.22 11.95
N ARG A 318 16.19 -8.51 12.74
CA ARG A 318 15.70 -8.96 14.06
C ARG A 318 14.34 -9.62 13.91
N LYS A 319 13.93 -10.36 14.94
CA LYS A 319 12.58 -10.92 15.02
C LYS A 319 11.58 -9.79 15.24
N LYS A 320 10.51 -9.76 14.44
CA LYS A 320 9.40 -8.81 14.56
C LYS A 320 8.08 -9.55 14.45
N TYR A 321 7.10 -9.15 15.25
CA TYR A 321 5.74 -9.66 15.15
C TYR A 321 4.93 -8.80 14.17
N ILE A 322 4.16 -9.45 13.31
CA ILE A 322 3.31 -8.81 12.31
C ILE A 322 1.88 -9.38 12.40
N PRO A 323 0.88 -8.59 12.01
CA PRO A 323 -0.50 -9.05 11.93
C PRO A 323 -0.65 -10.20 10.93
N PRO A 324 -1.49 -11.21 11.23
CA PRO A 324 -1.67 -12.37 10.36
C PRO A 324 -2.50 -12.09 9.11
N CYS A 325 -3.36 -11.06 9.09
CA CYS A 325 -4.31 -10.79 8.00
C CYS A 325 -3.70 -10.83 6.59
N GLY A 326 -2.52 -10.24 6.38
CA GLY A 326 -1.85 -10.23 5.08
C GLY A 326 -1.45 -11.63 4.60
N ALA A 327 -0.88 -12.45 5.50
CA ALA A 327 -0.53 -13.84 5.19
C ALA A 327 -1.77 -14.71 4.94
N VAL A 328 -2.82 -14.49 5.74
CA VAL A 328 -4.11 -15.17 5.60
C VAL A 328 -4.73 -14.86 4.25
N ALA A 329 -4.80 -13.59 3.85
CA ALA A 329 -5.32 -13.17 2.57
C ALA A 329 -4.54 -13.78 1.39
N GLY A 330 -3.21 -13.88 1.52
CA GLY A 330 -2.38 -14.58 0.54
C GLY A 330 -2.71 -16.07 0.47
N CYS A 331 -2.94 -16.72 1.62
CA CYS A 331 -3.37 -18.12 1.67
C CYS A 331 -4.77 -18.32 1.07
N CYS A 332 -5.71 -17.38 1.25
CA CYS A 332 -7.00 -17.38 0.55
C CYS A 332 -6.79 -17.36 -0.97
N ALA A 333 -6.00 -16.40 -1.47
CA ALA A 333 -5.70 -16.27 -2.90
C ALA A 333 -5.05 -17.53 -3.49
N ARG A 334 -4.13 -18.16 -2.74
CA ARG A 334 -3.51 -19.42 -3.14
C ARG A 334 -4.47 -20.61 -3.07
N SER A 335 -5.36 -20.65 -2.09
CA SER A 335 -6.40 -21.69 -1.98
C SER A 335 -7.33 -21.64 -3.21
N ASP A 336 -7.71 -20.43 -3.62
CA ASP A 336 -8.57 -20.19 -4.78
C ASP A 336 -7.90 -20.59 -6.09
N GLN A 337 -6.59 -20.42 -6.22
CA GLN A 337 -5.82 -20.89 -7.37
C GLN A 337 -5.66 -22.42 -7.40
N LYS A 338 -5.55 -23.07 -6.25
CA LYS A 338 -5.38 -24.53 -6.16
C LYS A 338 -6.69 -25.29 -6.30
N THR A 339 -7.78 -24.71 -5.81
CA THR A 339 -9.08 -25.36 -5.69
C THR A 339 -10.20 -24.41 -6.14
N TYR A 340 -11.19 -24.19 -5.29
CA TYR A 340 -12.36 -23.37 -5.58
C TYR A 340 -12.61 -22.39 -4.43
N VAL A 341 -13.27 -21.28 -4.74
CA VAL A 341 -13.48 -20.14 -3.83
C VAL A 341 -14.24 -20.45 -2.53
N TRP A 342 -15.01 -21.53 -2.48
CA TRP A 342 -15.79 -21.91 -1.29
C TRP A 342 -15.01 -22.71 -0.25
N TRP A 343 -13.74 -23.01 -0.51
CA TRP A 343 -12.90 -23.83 0.34
C TRP A 343 -12.03 -22.96 1.26
N ALA A 344 -12.25 -23.05 2.57
CA ALA A 344 -11.50 -22.27 3.56
C ALA A 344 -9.96 -22.49 3.46
N PRO A 345 -9.12 -21.47 3.69
CA PRO A 345 -7.66 -21.52 3.57
C PRO A 345 -7.00 -22.26 4.76
N ALA A 346 -7.51 -23.45 5.09
CA ALA A 346 -7.11 -24.21 6.27
C ALA A 346 -6.41 -25.52 5.92
N GLY A 347 -5.56 -25.99 6.83
CA GLY A 347 -4.84 -27.26 6.73
C GLY A 347 -3.43 -27.12 6.14
N ILE A 348 -2.74 -28.26 6.02
CA ILE A 348 -1.31 -28.34 5.71
C ILE A 348 -0.95 -27.86 4.29
N ASP A 349 -1.88 -28.01 3.33
CA ASP A 349 -1.58 -27.75 1.92
C ASP A 349 -2.02 -26.35 1.46
N ARG A 350 -3.10 -25.84 2.04
CA ARG A 350 -3.74 -24.55 1.68
C ARG A 350 -3.48 -23.46 2.71
N GLY A 351 -3.46 -23.81 3.99
CA GLY A 351 -3.26 -22.90 5.10
C GLY A 351 -1.80 -22.73 5.53
N ARG A 352 -0.84 -23.33 4.84
CA ARG A 352 0.58 -23.21 5.19
C ARG A 352 1.11 -21.82 4.95
N ILE A 353 1.55 -21.15 6.01
CA ILE A 353 2.11 -19.81 5.91
C ILE A 353 3.60 -19.92 5.59
N PHE A 354 4.01 -19.25 4.52
CA PHE A 354 5.40 -19.11 4.12
C PHE A 354 6.01 -17.84 4.71
N ASN A 355 7.34 -17.85 4.83
CA ASN A 355 8.15 -16.73 5.31
C ASN A 355 7.87 -16.25 6.75
N ALA A 356 7.17 -17.07 7.54
CA ALA A 356 7.03 -16.90 8.99
C ALA A 356 7.99 -17.84 9.72
N VAL A 357 8.68 -17.32 10.74
CA VAL A 357 9.64 -18.04 11.59
C VAL A 357 8.92 -18.78 12.72
N SER A 358 7.95 -18.12 13.34
CA SER A 358 7.15 -18.66 14.43
C SER A 358 5.82 -17.90 14.52
N VAL A 359 5.05 -18.19 15.55
CA VAL A 359 3.87 -17.43 15.98
C VAL A 359 4.12 -16.81 17.36
N ALA A 360 3.42 -15.73 17.69
CA ALA A 360 3.49 -15.06 18.98
C ALA A 360 3.06 -15.97 20.16
N TYR A 361 2.03 -16.80 19.95
CA TYR A 361 1.56 -17.74 20.97
C TYR A 361 1.36 -19.15 20.39
N LYS A 362 2.05 -20.14 20.94
CA LYS A 362 1.92 -21.53 20.49
C LYS A 362 0.77 -22.21 21.22
N THR A 363 -0.39 -22.25 20.59
CA THR A 363 -1.59 -22.86 21.17
C THR A 363 -1.47 -24.37 21.30
N SER A 364 -1.86 -24.88 22.47
CA SER A 364 -2.05 -26.30 22.73
C SER A 364 -3.33 -26.82 22.05
N ARG A 365 -3.55 -28.14 22.11
CA ARG A 365 -4.81 -28.73 21.61
C ARG A 365 -6.02 -28.28 22.44
N GLY A 366 -5.90 -28.27 23.78
CA GLY A 366 -6.99 -27.90 24.66
C GLY A 366 -7.43 -26.45 24.48
N GLU A 367 -6.50 -25.53 24.28
CA GLU A 367 -6.83 -24.11 24.04
C GLU A 367 -7.51 -23.90 22.68
N ARG A 368 -7.11 -24.66 21.66
CA ARG A 368 -7.79 -24.65 20.36
C ARG A 368 -9.23 -25.15 20.45
N ASP A 369 -9.47 -26.18 21.26
CA ASP A 369 -10.81 -26.71 21.51
C ASP A 369 -11.73 -25.67 22.19
N VAL A 370 -11.16 -24.66 22.87
CA VAL A 370 -11.87 -23.50 23.44
C VAL A 370 -12.10 -22.39 22.39
N LEU A 371 -11.12 -22.13 21.53
CA LEU A 371 -11.17 -21.04 20.54
C LEU A 371 -12.10 -21.34 19.34
N TYR A 372 -12.15 -22.59 18.86
CA TYR A 372 -12.94 -22.92 17.66
C TYR A 372 -14.46 -22.76 17.80
N PRO A 373 -15.10 -23.20 18.91
CA PRO A 373 -16.53 -22.97 19.10
C PRO A 373 -16.89 -21.48 19.04
N GLU A 374 -15.97 -20.62 19.50
CA GLU A 374 -16.12 -19.17 19.57
C GLU A 374 -15.88 -18.44 18.25
N GLY A 375 -15.53 -19.16 17.18
CA GLY A 375 -15.35 -18.59 15.84
C GLY A 375 -14.02 -17.86 15.64
N VAL A 376 -12.99 -18.20 16.44
CA VAL A 376 -11.64 -17.65 16.27
C VAL A 376 -10.79 -18.60 15.43
N ASN A 377 -10.20 -18.09 14.35
CA ASN A 377 -9.32 -18.87 13.48
C ASN A 377 -7.90 -18.91 14.03
N VAL A 378 -7.47 -20.10 14.45
CA VAL A 378 -6.15 -20.31 15.05
C VAL A 378 -5.11 -20.68 14.00
N ILE A 379 -3.96 -20.01 14.04
CA ILE A 379 -2.74 -20.34 13.32
C ILE A 379 -1.86 -21.16 14.27
N ALA A 380 -1.62 -22.42 13.91
CA ALA A 380 -0.91 -23.38 14.76
C ALA A 380 0.44 -23.76 14.15
N VAL A 381 1.40 -24.06 15.02
CA VAL A 381 2.72 -24.58 14.62
C VAL A 381 2.76 -26.06 14.87
N PHE A 382 3.09 -26.82 13.82
CA PHE A 382 3.27 -28.26 13.90
C PHE A 382 4.74 -28.60 13.58
N PRO A 383 5.38 -29.54 14.32
CA PRO A 383 6.77 -29.91 14.09
C PRO A 383 7.09 -30.34 12.65
N ASP A 384 6.19 -31.11 12.04
CA ASP A 384 6.46 -31.73 10.72
C ASP A 384 5.96 -30.90 9.54
N THR A 385 4.97 -30.03 9.75
CA THR A 385 4.28 -29.30 8.66
C THR A 385 4.44 -27.79 8.75
N GLY A 386 5.11 -27.28 9.78
CA GLY A 386 5.34 -25.86 10.00
C GLY A 386 4.11 -25.10 10.48
N ILE A 387 4.02 -23.82 10.11
CA ILE A 387 2.98 -22.88 10.54
C ILE A 387 1.79 -22.98 9.59
N ASN A 388 0.61 -23.32 10.12
CA ASN A 388 -0.59 -23.57 9.33
C ASN A 388 -1.82 -22.92 9.95
N ILE A 389 -2.65 -22.30 9.12
CA ILE A 389 -4.01 -21.89 9.48
C ILE A 389 -4.82 -23.16 9.74
N TRP A 390 -5.40 -23.26 10.93
CA TRP A 390 -6.12 -24.44 11.39
C TRP A 390 -7.59 -24.12 11.73
N GLY A 391 -8.05 -22.90 11.47
CA GLY A 391 -9.47 -22.49 11.56
C GLY A 391 -10.11 -22.30 10.19
N GLN A 392 -11.42 -22.48 10.13
CA GLN A 392 -12.22 -22.39 8.90
C GLN A 392 -13.54 -21.64 9.10
N LYS A 393 -13.62 -20.76 10.10
CA LYS A 393 -14.86 -20.08 10.48
C LYS A 393 -14.88 -18.61 10.14
#